data_AF-A0A1V5BYA1-F1
#
_entry.id   AF-A0A1V5BYA1-F1
#
_cell.length_a   1.000
_cell.length_b   1.000
_cell.length_c   1.000
_cell.angle_alpha   90.00
_cell.angle_beta   90.00
_cell.angle_gamma   90.00
#
_symmetry.space_group_name_H-M   'P 1'
#
loop_
_entity.id
_entity.type
_entity.pdbx_description
1 polymer ?
#
loop_
_entity_poly.entity_id
_entity_poly.type
_entity_poly.pdbx_seq_one_letter_code
_entity_poly.pdbx_strand_id
1 'polypeptide(L)'
;MPKTFSVTPTAIWCPSTTIKQRITKLIPQLKYIRQLNLNFDTKGIHPNRLRQLSRLGARYEPFLFRRFKDSKKYAMLVAYLMDLSQDLIDQAFKIHDKLISNLQKKGKKTQDEIQKKNGKSINEKVVHFANLGDALIRARNEGTDPYEALESVMPWDNFVSSVEEAKKLSRPIDYDFLDLLENSFSYLRKYTPTLLKALEFRCTKATEPLLRALDVIREMNETGKRKVPEDAPLDFISCSRWQKHVYDEDGNINRRFYEMAALTELRNSVRSGDVSIVGSRQHKDFDEYIFSREEWEIARTAGTRLAVSLSVDEYLEERTNALLSRLNWMSKNIKDLEGVSLEKGKIHVERLEKNVPDEARQFSLSLYGMLPRIKLTELLIEVSSWAGFENQFIHASTGKPPHEEEKPVLMATLMAMGTNIGLTKMAEATPGVSYRQMANVAQWRMYEDAMNRHRPRWSISIISWPYLFLG
;
A
#
# COMPACT_ATOMS: atom_id res chain seq x y z
N MET A 1 34.58 -3.39 20.54
CA MET A 1 33.21 -3.22 21.10
C MET A 1 32.26 -2.82 19.98
N PRO A 2 31.36 -3.68 19.51
CA PRO A 2 30.37 -3.29 18.52
C PRO A 2 29.14 -2.69 19.22
N LYS A 3 28.69 -1.54 18.70
CA LYS A 3 27.53 -0.78 19.17
C LYS A 3 26.29 -1.68 19.21
N THR A 4 25.56 -1.59 20.32
CA THR A 4 24.30 -2.26 20.59
C THR A 4 23.24 -1.91 19.55
N PHE A 5 22.81 -2.88 18.76
CA PHE A 5 21.61 -2.79 17.94
C PHE A 5 20.39 -3.03 18.83
N SER A 6 19.77 -1.96 19.34
CA SER A 6 18.44 -2.02 19.94
C SER A 6 17.40 -1.93 18.81
N VAL A 7 16.83 -3.07 18.43
CA VAL A 7 15.71 -3.13 17.49
C VAL A 7 14.43 -3.14 18.32
N THR A 8 13.81 -1.98 18.48
CA THR A 8 12.40 -1.90 18.89
C THR A 8 11.51 -2.05 17.64
N PRO A 9 10.49 -2.92 17.64
CA PRO A 9 9.63 -3.15 16.47
C PRO A 9 8.87 -1.90 15.99
N THR A 10 8.77 -0.88 16.83
CA THR A 10 8.07 0.39 16.58
C THR A 10 8.94 1.49 15.97
N ALA A 11 10.28 1.36 15.95
CA ALA A 11 11.17 2.40 15.43
C ALA A 11 11.27 2.45 13.88
N ILE A 12 10.59 1.54 13.17
CA ILE A 12 10.65 1.44 11.70
C ILE A 12 9.77 2.50 11.01
N TRP A 13 8.85 3.14 11.74
CA TRP A 13 7.98 4.21 11.25
C TRP A 13 8.38 5.59 11.77
N CYS A 14 9.62 6.03 11.49
CA CYS A 14 10.01 7.43 11.72
C CYS A 14 9.71 8.28 10.47
N PRO A 15 8.77 9.26 10.50
CA PRO A 15 8.32 10.02 9.32
C PRO A 15 9.41 10.88 8.67
N SER A 16 10.51 11.15 9.38
CA SER A 16 11.59 12.07 8.97
C SER A 16 12.71 11.43 8.13
N THR A 17 12.77 10.10 8.04
CA THR A 17 13.85 9.41 7.31
C THR A 17 13.50 9.32 5.81
N THR A 18 14.35 9.89 4.94
CA THR A 18 14.14 9.82 3.49
C THR A 18 14.03 8.37 3.03
N ILE A 19 13.13 8.12 2.07
CA ILE A 19 12.84 6.77 1.55
C ILE A 19 14.13 6.03 1.10
N LYS A 20 15.10 6.79 0.55
CA LYS A 20 16.46 6.32 0.22
C LYS A 20 17.18 5.69 1.42
N GLN A 21 17.23 6.39 2.55
CA GLN A 21 17.91 5.93 3.76
C GLN A 21 17.29 4.64 4.32
N ARG A 22 16.00 4.39 4.02
CA ARG A 22 15.30 3.16 4.43
C ARG A 22 15.78 1.95 3.64
N ILE A 23 15.76 1.99 2.30
CA ILE A 23 16.25 0.86 1.48
C ILE A 23 17.71 0.52 1.81
N THR A 24 18.56 1.53 1.98
CA THR A 24 19.98 1.33 2.32
C THR A 24 20.20 0.72 3.70
N LYS A 25 19.20 0.76 4.59
CA LYS A 25 19.25 0.08 5.91
C LYS A 25 18.61 -1.31 5.87
N LEU A 26 17.51 -1.47 5.15
CA LEU A 26 16.74 -2.72 5.08
C LEU A 26 17.52 -3.82 4.34
N ILE A 27 18.13 -3.51 3.20
CA ILE A 27 18.80 -4.54 2.38
C ILE A 27 20.02 -5.17 3.08
N PRO A 28 20.90 -4.40 3.76
CA PRO A 28 21.97 -5.01 4.56
C PRO A 28 21.47 -5.95 5.65
N GLN A 29 20.34 -5.63 6.31
CA GLN A 29 19.74 -6.51 7.31
C GLN A 29 19.25 -7.81 6.67
N LEU A 30 18.56 -7.72 5.52
CA LEU A 30 18.11 -8.89 4.78
C LEU A 30 19.29 -9.76 4.30
N LYS A 31 20.36 -9.15 3.81
CA LYS A 31 21.59 -9.86 3.44
C LYS A 31 22.22 -10.56 4.63
N TYR A 32 22.29 -9.91 5.79
CA TYR A 32 22.81 -10.50 7.01
C TYR A 32 22.00 -11.73 7.43
N ILE A 33 20.67 -11.67 7.38
CA ILE A 33 19.82 -12.82 7.70
C ILE A 33 20.07 -13.98 6.72
N ARG A 34 20.16 -13.69 5.42
CA ARG A 34 20.45 -14.71 4.40
C ARG A 34 21.81 -15.37 4.56
N GLN A 35 22.83 -14.61 4.97
CA GLN A 35 24.18 -15.14 5.24
C GLN A 35 24.22 -16.17 6.37
N LEU A 36 23.22 -16.18 7.27
CA LEU A 36 23.13 -17.19 8.32
C LEU A 36 22.80 -18.59 7.77
N ASN A 37 22.39 -18.71 6.49
CA ASN A 37 22.11 -19.97 5.78
C ASN A 37 21.29 -20.96 6.61
N LEU A 38 20.27 -20.44 7.28
CA LEU A 38 19.50 -21.24 8.21
C LEU A 38 18.46 -22.06 7.43
N ASN A 39 18.52 -23.38 7.57
CA ASN A 39 17.53 -24.30 7.02
C ASN A 39 16.54 -24.69 8.12
N PHE A 40 15.25 -24.46 7.90
CA PHE A 40 14.20 -24.80 8.86
C PHE A 40 13.03 -25.44 8.14
N ASP A 41 12.54 -26.54 8.69
CA ASP A 41 11.28 -27.13 8.27
C ASP A 41 10.14 -26.59 9.15
N THR A 42 9.21 -25.86 8.53
CA THR A 42 8.00 -25.37 9.19
C THR A 42 6.77 -26.20 8.87
N LYS A 43 6.92 -27.33 8.16
CA LYS A 43 5.80 -28.23 7.85
C LYS A 43 5.12 -28.69 9.15
N GLY A 44 3.79 -28.65 9.16
CA GLY A 44 2.97 -29.01 10.32
C GLY A 44 2.77 -27.91 11.37
N ILE A 45 3.45 -26.76 11.28
CA ILE A 45 3.20 -25.63 12.18
C ILE A 45 2.30 -24.61 11.49
N HIS A 46 1.15 -24.32 12.09
CA HIS A 46 0.24 -23.32 11.55
C HIS A 46 0.93 -21.93 11.44
N PRO A 47 0.84 -21.20 10.30
CA PRO A 47 1.51 -19.92 10.09
C PRO A 47 1.22 -18.86 11.16
N ASN A 48 -0.01 -18.84 11.71
CA ASN A 48 -0.38 -17.94 12.80
C ASN A 48 0.40 -18.24 14.10
N ARG A 49 0.76 -19.50 14.35
CA ARG A 49 1.54 -19.89 15.53
C ARG A 49 2.98 -19.40 15.41
N LEU A 50 3.58 -19.52 14.23
CA LEU A 50 4.91 -18.95 13.93
C LEU A 50 4.92 -17.44 14.11
N ARG A 51 3.90 -16.75 13.59
CA ARG A 51 3.74 -15.30 13.79
C ARG A 51 3.57 -14.93 15.26
N GLN A 52 2.82 -15.71 16.02
CA GLN A 52 2.70 -15.50 17.46
C GLN A 52 4.06 -15.60 18.16
N LEU A 53 4.88 -16.60 17.81
CA LEU A 53 6.23 -16.76 18.36
C LEU A 53 7.17 -15.63 17.94
N SER A 54 7.12 -15.20 16.68
CA SER A 54 7.84 -14.02 16.18
C SER A 54 7.47 -12.78 16.99
N ARG A 55 6.17 -12.49 17.12
CA ARG A 55 5.65 -11.34 17.88
C ARG A 55 6.07 -11.37 19.35
N LEU A 56 6.18 -12.56 19.96
CA LEU A 56 6.71 -12.73 21.31
C LEU A 56 8.21 -12.47 21.35
N GLY A 57 8.97 -13.04 20.41
CA GLY A 57 10.41 -12.82 20.27
C GLY A 57 10.75 -11.32 20.12
N ALA A 58 10.00 -10.61 19.28
CA ALA A 58 10.14 -9.18 19.03
C ALA A 58 9.94 -8.30 20.28
N ARG A 59 9.24 -8.81 21.30
CA ARG A 59 9.00 -8.09 22.57
C ARG A 59 10.10 -8.30 23.59
N TYR A 60 10.89 -9.37 23.50
CA TYR A 60 11.96 -9.59 24.47
C TYR A 60 13.18 -8.74 24.14
N GLU A 61 13.81 -8.19 25.18
CA GLU A 61 15.12 -7.57 25.04
C GLU A 61 16.19 -8.65 24.79
N PRO A 62 17.23 -8.37 23.98
CA PRO A 62 18.22 -9.38 23.58
C PRO A 62 18.90 -10.13 24.73
N PHE A 63 19.12 -9.47 25.88
CA PHE A 63 19.76 -10.11 27.03
C PHE A 63 18.86 -11.12 27.75
N LEU A 64 17.53 -10.98 27.66
CA LEU A 64 16.58 -11.90 28.31
C LEU A 64 16.62 -13.28 27.66
N PHE A 65 16.94 -13.36 26.37
CA PHE A 65 17.11 -14.63 25.67
C PHE A 65 18.22 -15.51 26.25
N ARG A 66 19.20 -14.94 26.97
CA ARG A 66 20.25 -15.71 27.66
C ARG A 66 19.72 -16.54 28.82
N ARG A 67 18.55 -16.18 29.38
CA ARG A 67 17.91 -16.88 30.50
C ARG A 67 16.99 -18.00 30.05
N PHE A 68 16.69 -18.11 28.76
CA PHE A 68 15.84 -19.17 28.22
C PHE A 68 16.63 -20.44 27.96
N LYS A 69 15.95 -21.58 28.11
CA LYS A 69 16.46 -22.86 27.59
C LYS A 69 16.72 -22.74 26.10
N ASP A 70 17.79 -23.39 25.63
CA ASP A 70 18.26 -23.27 24.25
C ASP A 70 17.17 -23.60 23.22
N SER A 71 16.37 -24.64 23.44
CA SER A 71 15.25 -24.99 22.55
C SER A 71 14.25 -23.85 22.37
N LYS A 72 13.79 -23.24 23.48
CA LYS A 72 12.86 -22.11 23.45
C LYS A 72 13.50 -20.88 22.82
N LYS A 73 14.77 -20.61 23.17
CA LYS A 73 15.54 -19.48 22.67
C LYS A 73 15.68 -19.53 21.16
N TYR A 74 16.20 -20.63 20.62
CA TYR A 74 16.41 -20.77 19.17
C TYR A 74 15.07 -20.82 18.42
N ALA A 75 14.05 -21.51 18.92
CA ALA A 75 12.74 -21.53 18.28
C ALA A 75 12.13 -20.12 18.12
N MET A 76 12.19 -19.28 19.16
CA MET A 76 11.68 -17.89 19.07
C MET A 76 12.55 -17.01 18.17
N LEU A 77 13.88 -17.14 18.23
CA LEU A 77 14.77 -16.36 17.38
C LEU A 77 14.62 -16.72 15.90
N VAL A 78 14.50 -18.01 15.59
CA VAL A 78 14.25 -18.50 14.24
C VAL A 78 12.90 -17.98 13.73
N ALA A 79 11.83 -18.17 14.49
CA ALA A 79 10.51 -17.66 14.11
C ALA A 79 10.52 -16.14 13.87
N TYR A 80 11.24 -15.39 14.71
CA TYR A 80 11.42 -13.95 14.54
C TYR A 80 12.22 -13.59 13.29
N LEU A 81 13.35 -14.26 13.03
CA LEU A 81 14.17 -14.00 11.84
C LEU A 81 13.43 -14.34 10.54
N MET A 82 12.63 -15.40 10.54
CA MET A 82 11.78 -15.75 9.40
C MET A 82 10.75 -14.66 9.09
N ASP A 83 9.97 -14.26 10.10
CA ASP A 83 8.96 -13.20 9.93
C ASP A 83 9.60 -11.86 9.59
N LEU A 84 10.74 -11.53 10.21
CA LEU A 84 11.53 -10.34 9.89
C LEU A 84 12.03 -10.37 8.44
N SER A 85 12.50 -11.52 7.95
CA SER A 85 12.96 -11.64 6.55
C SER A 85 11.83 -11.37 5.56
N GLN A 86 10.64 -11.92 5.81
CA GLN A 86 9.44 -11.70 5.00
C GLN A 86 9.00 -10.23 5.06
N ASP A 87 8.96 -9.65 6.27
CA ASP A 87 8.60 -8.25 6.47
C ASP A 87 9.59 -7.30 5.78
N LEU A 88 10.90 -7.61 5.78
CA LEU A 88 11.93 -6.81 5.11
C LEU A 88 11.76 -6.85 3.58
N ILE A 89 11.42 -8.02 3.01
CA ILE A 89 11.12 -8.19 1.57
C ILE A 89 9.90 -7.35 1.19
N ASP A 90 8.79 -7.54 1.90
CA ASP A 90 7.54 -6.82 1.65
C ASP A 90 7.74 -5.30 1.79
N GLN A 91 8.51 -4.86 2.79
CA GLN A 91 8.84 -3.43 2.98
C GLN A 91 9.72 -2.89 1.85
N ALA A 92 10.73 -3.64 1.40
CA ALA A 92 11.59 -3.23 0.30
C ALA A 92 10.76 -3.01 -0.98
N PHE A 93 9.86 -3.94 -1.30
CA PHE A 93 8.98 -3.82 -2.46
C PHE A 93 7.94 -2.70 -2.29
N LYS A 94 7.32 -2.56 -1.12
CA LYS A 94 6.38 -1.46 -0.82
C LYS A 94 7.04 -0.08 -0.98
N ILE A 95 8.33 0.03 -0.66
CA ILE A 95 9.06 1.26 -0.93
C ILE A 95 9.17 1.50 -2.43
N HIS A 96 9.54 0.49 -3.21
CA HIS A 96 9.60 0.60 -4.68
C HIS A 96 8.26 1.01 -5.29
N ASP A 97 7.15 0.36 -4.90
CA ASP A 97 5.78 0.72 -5.32
C ASP A 97 5.47 2.20 -5.03
N LYS A 98 5.79 2.66 -3.81
CA LYS A 98 5.57 4.06 -3.42
C LYS A 98 6.45 5.03 -4.21
N LEU A 99 7.69 4.66 -4.53
CA LEU A 99 8.60 5.51 -5.29
C LEU A 99 8.15 5.69 -6.74
N ILE A 100 7.77 4.60 -7.40
CA ILE A 100 7.23 4.66 -8.77
C ILE A 100 5.92 5.45 -8.79
N SER A 101 5.01 5.21 -7.84
CA SER A 101 3.76 5.95 -7.73
C SER A 101 3.98 7.46 -7.52
N ASN A 102 4.94 7.83 -6.68
CA ASN A 102 5.29 9.24 -6.46
C ASN A 102 5.93 9.88 -7.69
N LEU A 103 6.74 9.13 -8.43
CA LEU A 103 7.39 9.60 -9.65
C LEU A 103 6.36 9.89 -10.74
N GLN A 104 5.40 8.98 -10.95
CA GLN A 104 4.30 9.20 -11.90
C GLN A 104 3.41 10.38 -11.49
N LYS A 105 3.08 10.50 -10.20
CA LYS A 105 2.32 11.66 -9.67
C LYS A 105 3.07 12.97 -9.88
N LYS A 106 4.39 12.97 -9.70
CA LYS A 106 5.22 14.15 -9.93
C LYS A 106 5.21 14.56 -11.39
N GLY A 107 5.39 13.61 -12.32
CA GLY A 107 5.31 13.86 -13.76
C GLY A 107 3.95 14.43 -14.18
N LYS A 108 2.86 13.83 -13.69
CA LYS A 108 1.51 14.36 -13.94
C LYS A 108 1.32 15.77 -13.38
N LYS A 109 1.79 16.02 -12.15
CA LYS A 109 1.69 17.35 -11.53
C LYS A 109 2.50 18.39 -12.31
N THR A 110 3.70 18.06 -12.78
CA THR A 110 4.51 18.97 -13.59
C THR A 110 3.85 19.26 -14.93
N GLN A 111 3.23 18.26 -15.57
CA GLN A 111 2.42 18.45 -16.78
C GLN A 111 1.28 19.43 -16.51
N ASP A 112 0.50 19.21 -15.44
CA ASP A 112 -0.62 20.07 -15.06
C ASP A 112 -0.16 21.51 -14.75
N GLU A 113 1.01 21.68 -14.14
CA GLU A 113 1.60 23.00 -13.85
C GLU A 113 2.07 23.71 -15.13
N ILE A 114 2.70 22.99 -16.06
CA ILE A 114 3.09 23.53 -17.39
C ILE A 114 1.83 23.99 -18.13
N GLN A 115 0.77 23.19 -18.13
CA GLN A 115 -0.50 23.55 -18.77
C GLN A 115 -1.11 24.80 -18.16
N LYS A 116 -1.13 24.91 -16.83
CA LYS A 116 -1.68 26.09 -16.15
C LYS A 116 -0.88 27.35 -16.47
N LYS A 117 0.44 27.26 -16.53
CA LYS A 117 1.31 28.40 -16.88
C LYS A 117 1.14 28.81 -18.33
N ASN A 118 1.11 27.84 -19.23
CA ASN A 118 1.06 28.07 -20.67
C ASN A 118 -0.38 28.27 -21.20
N GLY A 119 -1.40 28.07 -20.36
CA GLY A 119 -2.80 28.02 -20.80
C GLY A 119 -3.28 29.28 -21.51
N LYS A 120 -2.83 30.46 -21.07
CA LYS A 120 -3.15 31.73 -21.75
C LYS A 120 -2.53 31.78 -23.14
N SER A 121 -1.22 31.56 -23.23
CA SER A 121 -0.49 31.57 -24.51
C SER A 121 -0.99 30.48 -25.46
N ILE A 122 -1.34 29.28 -24.97
CA ILE A 122 -1.96 28.23 -25.78
C ILE A 122 -3.31 28.71 -26.33
N ASN A 123 -4.15 29.31 -25.50
CA ASN A 123 -5.45 29.82 -25.95
C ASN A 123 -5.30 30.94 -26.99
N GLU A 124 -4.36 31.87 -26.78
CA GLU A 124 -4.02 32.91 -27.76
C GLU A 124 -3.63 32.29 -29.11
N LYS A 125 -2.75 31.29 -29.12
CA LYS A 125 -2.35 30.60 -30.37
C LYS A 125 -3.51 29.85 -31.02
N VAL A 126 -4.37 29.17 -30.23
CA VAL A 126 -5.55 28.48 -30.77
C VAL A 126 -6.50 29.47 -31.44
N VAL A 127 -6.74 30.64 -30.84
CA VAL A 127 -7.56 31.71 -31.45
C VAL A 127 -6.92 32.22 -32.73
N HIS A 128 -5.60 32.46 -32.73
CA HIS A 128 -4.89 32.89 -33.95
C HIS A 128 -5.00 31.87 -35.07
N PHE A 129 -4.82 30.58 -34.79
CA PHE A 129 -4.95 29.52 -35.81
C PHE A 129 -6.39 29.32 -36.28
N ALA A 130 -7.40 29.51 -35.42
CA ALA A 130 -8.80 29.49 -35.82
C ALA A 130 -9.11 30.63 -36.81
N ASN A 131 -8.66 31.85 -36.51
CA ASN A 131 -8.85 33.01 -37.40
C ASN A 131 -8.15 32.83 -38.75
N LEU A 132 -6.93 32.27 -38.76
CA LEU A 132 -6.21 31.93 -39.99
C LEU A 132 -6.93 30.82 -40.78
N GLY A 133 -7.47 29.83 -40.10
CA GLY A 133 -8.31 28.79 -40.70
C GLY A 133 -9.57 29.37 -41.37
N ASP A 134 -10.26 30.28 -40.68
CA ASP A 134 -11.44 30.97 -41.23
C ASP A 134 -11.11 31.80 -42.47
N ALA A 135 -9.98 32.51 -42.45
CA ALA A 135 -9.52 33.29 -43.60
C ALA A 135 -9.20 32.40 -44.81
N LEU A 136 -8.55 31.24 -44.60
CA LEU A 136 -8.28 30.27 -45.66
C LEU A 136 -9.57 29.63 -46.20
N ILE A 137 -10.55 29.36 -45.34
CA ILE A 137 -11.85 28.84 -45.77
C ILE A 137 -12.59 29.86 -46.63
N ARG A 138 -12.59 31.15 -46.24
CA ARG A 138 -13.18 32.24 -47.03
C ARG A 138 -12.48 32.41 -48.37
N ALA A 139 -11.16 32.43 -48.38
CA ALA A 139 -10.38 32.56 -49.60
C ALA A 139 -10.66 31.44 -50.60
N ARG A 140 -10.80 30.19 -50.10
CA ARG A 140 -11.17 29.05 -50.94
C ARG A 140 -12.58 29.17 -51.52
N ASN A 141 -13.53 29.73 -50.78
CA ASN A 141 -14.91 29.90 -51.24
C ASN A 141 -15.06 31.06 -52.23
N GLU A 142 -14.27 32.12 -52.07
CA GLU A 142 -14.32 33.35 -52.87
C GLU A 142 -13.34 33.31 -54.06
N GLY A 143 -12.43 32.35 -54.11
CA GLY A 143 -11.45 32.18 -55.19
C GLY A 143 -10.27 33.15 -55.13
N THR A 144 -9.98 33.72 -53.96
CA THR A 144 -8.85 34.64 -53.72
C THR A 144 -7.57 33.91 -53.33
N ASP A 145 -6.42 34.59 -53.43
CA ASP A 145 -5.11 34.01 -53.11
C ASP A 145 -5.01 33.67 -51.60
N PRO A 146 -4.72 32.40 -51.25
CA PRO A 146 -4.50 31.97 -49.86
C PRO A 146 -3.44 32.79 -49.11
N TYR A 147 -2.39 33.28 -49.79
CA TYR A 147 -1.31 34.03 -49.15
C TYR A 147 -1.73 35.46 -48.79
N GLU A 148 -2.46 36.14 -49.67
CA GLU A 148 -3.04 37.47 -49.39
C GLU A 148 -4.05 37.39 -48.23
N ALA A 149 -4.85 36.32 -48.18
CA ALA A 149 -5.80 36.09 -47.11
C ALA A 149 -5.11 35.86 -45.74
N LEU A 150 -3.97 35.16 -45.71
CA LEU A 150 -3.18 34.99 -44.48
C LEU A 150 -2.55 36.30 -44.01
N GLU A 151 -1.95 37.07 -44.93
CA GLU A 151 -1.28 38.34 -44.63
C GLU A 151 -2.28 39.42 -44.14
N SER A 152 -3.55 39.32 -44.56
CA SER A 152 -4.63 40.18 -44.07
C SER A 152 -4.96 39.97 -42.58
N VAL A 153 -4.73 38.76 -42.05
CA VAL A 153 -4.99 38.42 -40.64
C VAL A 153 -3.74 38.65 -39.78
N MET A 154 -2.57 38.30 -40.31
CA MET A 154 -1.30 38.41 -39.59
C MET A 154 -0.13 38.57 -40.57
N PRO A 155 0.78 39.54 -40.35
CA PRO A 155 2.01 39.65 -41.14
C PRO A 155 2.83 38.34 -41.13
N TRP A 156 3.47 38.01 -42.25
CA TRP A 156 4.16 36.73 -42.43
C TRP A 156 5.21 36.43 -41.34
N ASP A 157 6.01 37.43 -40.94
CA ASP A 157 7.03 37.26 -39.90
C ASP A 157 6.42 36.93 -38.53
N ASN A 158 5.27 37.53 -38.22
CA ASN A 158 4.53 37.24 -36.99
C ASN A 158 3.92 35.84 -37.03
N PHE A 159 3.50 35.37 -38.20
CA PHE A 159 3.02 34.00 -38.38
C PHE A 159 4.13 32.98 -38.13
N VAL A 160 5.33 33.19 -38.70
CA VAL A 160 6.49 32.32 -38.46
C VAL A 160 6.84 32.28 -36.96
N SER A 161 6.94 33.45 -36.31
CA SER A 161 7.18 33.54 -34.86
C SER A 161 6.10 32.81 -34.05
N SER A 162 4.83 33.00 -34.42
CA SER A 162 3.69 32.36 -33.76
C SER A 162 3.71 30.84 -33.89
N VAL A 163 4.15 30.32 -35.04
CA VAL A 163 4.33 28.87 -35.28
C VAL A 163 5.51 28.34 -34.46
N GLU A 164 6.63 29.06 -34.36
CA GLU A 164 7.76 28.65 -33.53
C GLU A 164 7.42 28.63 -32.04
N GLU A 165 6.68 29.63 -31.55
CA GLU A 165 6.16 29.67 -30.19
C GLU A 165 5.16 28.53 -29.95
N ALA A 166 4.26 28.28 -30.90
CA ALA A 166 3.33 27.16 -30.81
C ALA A 166 4.05 25.81 -30.76
N LYS A 167 5.11 25.61 -31.54
CA LYS A 167 5.97 24.41 -31.47
C LYS A 167 6.63 24.25 -30.10
N LYS A 168 7.14 25.34 -29.51
CA LYS A 168 7.74 25.32 -28.16
C LYS A 168 6.71 25.04 -27.06
N LEU A 169 5.48 25.50 -27.23
CA LEU A 169 4.37 25.28 -26.29
C LEU A 169 3.70 23.92 -26.49
N SER A 170 3.81 23.34 -27.68
CA SER A 170 3.18 22.08 -28.02
C SER A 170 3.74 20.93 -27.20
N ARG A 171 2.83 20.13 -26.63
CA ARG A 171 3.12 18.87 -25.97
C ARG A 171 2.72 17.73 -26.91
N PRO A 172 3.20 16.49 -26.68
CA PRO A 172 2.73 15.34 -27.45
C PRO A 172 1.20 15.27 -27.49
N ILE A 173 0.64 14.92 -28.63
CA ILE A 173 -0.83 14.89 -28.87
C ILE A 173 -1.55 14.02 -27.84
N ASP A 174 -0.92 12.92 -27.41
CA ASP A 174 -1.47 11.99 -26.42
C ASP A 174 -1.43 12.53 -24.98
N TYR A 175 -0.88 13.73 -24.79
CA TYR A 175 -0.77 14.41 -23.49
C TYR A 175 0.02 13.60 -22.44
N ASP A 176 1.06 12.88 -22.88
CA ASP A 176 1.89 12.10 -21.98
C ASP A 176 2.85 12.97 -21.15
N PHE A 177 3.21 12.48 -19.97
CA PHE A 177 4.14 13.12 -19.02
C PHE A 177 5.48 12.38 -18.92
N LEU A 178 5.66 11.27 -19.64
CA LEU A 178 6.84 10.41 -19.52
C LEU A 178 8.14 11.11 -19.89
N ASP A 179 8.12 11.98 -20.90
CA ASP A 179 9.22 12.85 -21.29
C ASP A 179 9.71 13.76 -20.14
N LEU A 180 8.82 14.20 -19.25
CA LEU A 180 9.18 15.02 -18.08
C LEU A 180 9.89 14.23 -16.96
N LEU A 181 9.93 12.90 -17.05
CA LEU A 181 10.51 12.04 -16.01
C LEU A 181 12.01 11.88 -16.11
N GLU A 182 12.65 12.34 -17.18
CA GLU A 182 14.06 12.09 -17.47
C GLU A 182 14.98 12.46 -16.29
N ASN A 183 14.75 13.62 -15.68
CA ASN A 183 15.52 14.11 -14.53
C ASN A 183 15.33 13.26 -13.25
N SER A 184 14.22 12.52 -13.17
CA SER A 184 13.88 11.65 -12.03
C SER A 184 14.62 10.30 -12.08
N PHE A 185 15.23 9.94 -13.21
CA PHE A 185 15.99 8.70 -13.36
C PHE A 185 17.15 8.57 -12.36
N SER A 186 17.85 9.69 -12.14
CA SER A 186 18.97 9.78 -11.20
C SER A 186 18.59 9.38 -9.76
N TYR A 187 17.31 9.56 -9.40
CA TYR A 187 16.79 9.17 -8.10
C TYR A 187 16.51 7.67 -8.02
N LEU A 188 15.95 7.07 -9.08
CA LEU A 188 15.69 5.63 -9.16
C LEU A 188 16.97 4.81 -9.11
N ARG A 189 17.97 5.20 -9.90
CA ARG A 189 19.24 4.48 -10.03
C ARG A 189 20.01 4.33 -8.71
N LYS A 190 19.75 5.18 -7.71
CA LYS A 190 20.40 5.09 -6.38
C LYS A 190 19.98 3.86 -5.57
N TYR A 191 18.81 3.28 -5.84
CA TYR A 191 18.30 2.13 -5.09
C TYR A 191 18.06 0.90 -5.95
N THR A 192 17.77 1.06 -7.24
CA THR A 192 17.46 -0.03 -8.17
C THR A 192 18.49 -1.17 -8.15
N PRO A 193 19.82 -0.92 -8.27
CA PRO A 193 20.80 -2.00 -8.31
C PRO A 193 20.80 -2.83 -7.02
N THR A 194 20.69 -2.14 -5.88
CA THR A 194 20.68 -2.78 -4.56
C THR A 194 19.42 -3.64 -4.38
N LEU A 195 18.28 -3.16 -4.85
CA LEU A 195 17.00 -3.86 -4.77
C LEU A 195 16.97 -5.10 -5.67
N LEU A 196 17.33 -4.97 -6.95
CA LEU A 196 17.35 -6.08 -7.90
C LEU A 196 18.36 -7.17 -7.52
N LYS A 197 19.44 -6.81 -6.83
CA LYS A 197 20.40 -7.79 -6.31
C LYS A 197 19.92 -8.49 -5.03
N ALA A 198 19.02 -7.86 -4.28
CA ALA A 198 18.55 -8.37 -3.00
C ALA A 198 17.26 -9.17 -3.11
N LEU A 199 16.39 -8.86 -4.06
CA LEU A 199 15.14 -9.57 -4.27
C LEU A 199 15.28 -10.59 -5.39
N GLU A 200 14.69 -11.75 -5.21
CA GLU A 200 14.60 -12.79 -6.22
C GLU A 200 13.15 -12.82 -6.71
N PHE A 201 12.98 -12.69 -8.03
CA PHE A 201 11.69 -12.64 -8.69
C PHE A 201 11.46 -13.95 -9.44
N ARG A 202 10.22 -14.44 -9.41
CA ARG A 202 9.74 -15.54 -10.26
C ARG A 202 8.56 -15.03 -11.05
N CYS A 203 8.39 -15.55 -12.27
CA CYS A 203 7.38 -15.07 -13.20
C CYS A 203 6.62 -16.23 -13.80
N THR A 204 5.41 -15.94 -14.27
CA THR A 204 4.69 -16.84 -15.17
C THR A 204 5.29 -16.76 -16.58
N LYS A 205 4.92 -17.69 -17.47
CA LYS A 205 5.42 -17.70 -18.86
C LYS A 205 5.10 -16.40 -19.61
N ALA A 206 3.99 -15.74 -19.29
CA ALA A 206 3.57 -14.50 -19.94
C ALA A 206 4.50 -13.32 -19.61
N THR A 207 5.14 -13.32 -18.43
CA THR A 207 5.99 -12.23 -17.94
C THR A 207 7.49 -12.55 -18.00
N GLU A 208 7.87 -13.63 -18.68
CA GLU A 208 9.27 -14.00 -18.91
C GLU A 208 10.09 -12.89 -19.61
N PRO A 209 9.56 -12.15 -20.62
CA PRO A 209 10.30 -11.05 -21.24
C PRO A 209 10.69 -9.95 -20.25
N LEU A 210 9.85 -9.71 -19.22
CA LEU A 210 10.14 -8.73 -18.17
C LEU A 210 11.29 -9.18 -17.28
N LEU A 211 11.32 -10.47 -16.92
CA LEU A 211 12.38 -11.01 -16.08
C LEU A 211 13.73 -10.97 -16.81
N ARG A 212 13.75 -11.31 -18.10
CA ARG A 212 14.94 -11.14 -18.96
C ARG A 212 15.38 -9.67 -19.03
N ALA A 213 14.46 -8.72 -19.16
CA ALA A 213 14.78 -7.29 -19.12
C ALA A 213 15.44 -6.87 -17.80
N LEU A 214 14.92 -7.36 -16.67
CA LEU A 214 15.49 -7.11 -15.35
C LEU A 214 16.88 -7.71 -15.20
N ASP A 215 17.14 -8.88 -15.77
CA ASP A 215 18.46 -9.50 -15.77
C ASP A 215 19.46 -8.73 -16.64
N VAL A 216 19.05 -8.23 -17.82
CA VAL A 216 19.87 -7.28 -18.61
C VAL A 216 20.20 -6.04 -17.77
N ILE A 217 19.23 -5.48 -17.05
CA ILE A 217 19.46 -4.35 -16.15
C ILE A 217 20.41 -4.70 -15.00
N ARG A 218 20.31 -5.92 -14.43
CA ARG A 218 21.25 -6.40 -13.41
C ARG A 218 22.66 -6.50 -13.96
N GLU A 219 22.85 -7.15 -15.12
CA GLU A 219 24.15 -7.29 -15.76
C GLU A 219 24.76 -5.92 -16.11
N MET A 220 23.97 -4.99 -16.66
CA MET A 220 24.43 -3.62 -16.95
C MET A 220 24.86 -2.88 -15.68
N ASN A 221 24.18 -3.10 -14.56
CA ASN A 221 24.52 -2.48 -13.29
C ASN A 221 25.80 -3.07 -12.68
N GLU A 222 26.08 -4.36 -12.91
CA GLU A 222 27.29 -5.02 -12.41
C GLU A 222 28.52 -4.72 -13.29
N THR A 223 28.35 -4.71 -14.61
CA THR A 223 29.41 -4.43 -15.59
C THR A 223 29.69 -2.94 -15.80
N GLY A 224 28.75 -2.07 -15.38
CA GLY A 224 28.85 -0.62 -15.59
C GLY A 224 28.58 -0.17 -17.04
N LYS A 225 28.14 -1.08 -17.92
CA LYS A 225 27.76 -0.77 -19.32
C LYS A 225 26.74 0.37 -19.34
N ARG A 226 26.96 1.35 -20.23
CA ARG A 226 26.10 2.55 -20.35
C ARG A 226 24.98 2.40 -21.38
N LYS A 227 25.22 1.62 -22.43
CA LYS A 227 24.24 1.33 -23.49
C LYS A 227 23.50 0.03 -23.19
N VAL A 228 22.21 0.01 -23.52
CA VAL A 228 21.41 -1.21 -23.52
C VAL A 228 21.80 -2.03 -24.75
N PRO A 229 22.00 -3.36 -24.63
CA PRO A 229 22.24 -4.22 -25.79
C PRO A 229 21.09 -4.14 -26.81
N GLU A 230 21.41 -4.28 -28.10
CA GLU A 230 20.39 -4.27 -29.17
C GLU A 230 19.42 -5.46 -29.04
N ASP A 231 19.89 -6.59 -28.52
CA ASP A 231 19.08 -7.80 -28.24
C ASP A 231 18.22 -7.70 -26.97
N ALA A 232 18.13 -6.53 -26.33
CA ALA A 232 17.35 -6.39 -25.11
C ALA A 232 15.86 -6.61 -25.39
N PRO A 233 15.15 -7.43 -24.57
CA PRO A 233 13.75 -7.72 -24.81
C PRO A 233 12.91 -6.46 -24.64
N LEU A 234 11.97 -6.24 -25.56
CA LEU A 234 11.02 -5.11 -25.55
C LEU A 234 9.57 -5.57 -25.44
N ASP A 235 9.31 -6.86 -25.57
CA ASP A 235 7.97 -7.46 -25.55
C ASP A 235 7.26 -7.29 -24.21
N PHE A 236 8.00 -7.02 -23.13
CA PHE A 236 7.42 -6.74 -21.81
C PHE A 236 6.73 -5.37 -21.72
N ILE A 237 6.97 -4.49 -22.70
CA ILE A 237 6.41 -3.14 -22.73
C ILE A 237 4.99 -3.24 -23.29
N SER A 238 4.08 -3.74 -22.45
CA SER A 238 2.66 -3.91 -22.78
C SER A 238 1.95 -2.58 -23.05
N CYS A 239 2.50 -1.47 -22.52
CA CYS A 239 1.92 -0.14 -22.68
C CYS A 239 2.59 0.61 -23.83
N SER A 240 1.84 0.83 -24.93
CA SER A 240 2.21 1.63 -26.11
C SER A 240 2.85 2.99 -25.77
N ARG A 241 2.54 3.54 -24.59
CA ARG A 241 3.08 4.81 -24.06
C ARG A 241 4.60 4.82 -23.89
N TRP A 242 5.18 3.73 -23.39
CA TRP A 242 6.62 3.66 -23.16
C TRP A 242 7.40 3.42 -24.45
N GLN A 243 6.84 2.64 -25.40
CA GLN A 243 7.51 2.31 -26.66
C GLN A 243 7.96 3.56 -27.44
N LYS A 244 7.17 4.65 -27.40
CA LYS A 244 7.49 5.92 -28.06
C LYS A 244 8.72 6.63 -27.50
N HIS A 245 9.08 6.38 -26.25
CA HIS A 245 10.19 7.03 -25.55
C HIS A 245 11.40 6.12 -25.36
N VAL A 246 11.26 4.83 -25.68
CA VAL A 246 12.33 3.84 -25.49
C VAL A 246 13.34 3.89 -26.63
N TYR A 247 12.95 4.34 -27.81
CA TYR A 247 13.87 4.62 -28.92
C TYR A 247 14.29 6.10 -28.90
N ASP A 248 15.60 6.32 -29.01
CA ASP A 248 16.16 7.64 -29.32
C ASP A 248 16.02 7.94 -30.84
N GLU A 249 16.24 9.19 -31.24
CA GLU A 249 16.17 9.64 -32.65
C GLU A 249 17.09 8.84 -33.59
N ASP A 250 18.18 8.27 -33.05
CA ASP A 250 19.15 7.43 -33.77
C ASP A 250 18.76 5.94 -33.82
N GLY A 251 17.57 5.56 -33.34
CA GLY A 251 17.11 4.15 -33.27
C GLY A 251 17.73 3.33 -32.14
N ASN A 252 18.56 3.94 -31.29
CA ASN A 252 19.15 3.29 -30.12
C ASN A 252 18.16 3.20 -28.95
N ILE A 253 18.30 2.17 -28.10
CA ILE A 253 17.47 2.03 -26.90
C ILE A 253 17.95 3.00 -25.81
N ASN A 254 17.08 3.94 -25.44
CA ASN A 254 17.31 4.87 -24.34
C ASN A 254 17.25 4.12 -23.00
N ARG A 255 18.43 3.96 -22.38
CA ARG A 255 18.57 3.29 -21.08
C ARG A 255 17.63 3.83 -20.00
N ARG A 256 17.43 5.16 -19.94
CA ARG A 256 16.68 5.79 -18.85
C ARG A 256 15.22 5.36 -18.91
N PHE A 257 14.62 5.45 -20.10
CA PHE A 257 13.24 5.05 -20.33
C PHE A 257 13.06 3.53 -20.28
N TYR A 258 14.03 2.75 -20.79
CA TYR A 258 14.01 1.29 -20.66
C TYR A 258 13.98 0.83 -19.20
N GLU A 259 14.88 1.34 -18.35
CA GLU A 259 14.90 1.01 -16.92
C GLU A 259 13.64 1.50 -16.20
N MET A 260 13.12 2.69 -16.51
CA MET A 260 11.86 3.18 -15.93
C MET A 260 10.65 2.34 -16.32
N ALA A 261 10.58 1.92 -17.58
CA ALA A 261 9.53 1.05 -18.10
C ALA A 261 9.58 -0.31 -17.38
N ALA A 262 10.75 -0.96 -17.34
CA ALA A 262 10.93 -2.24 -16.66
C ALA A 262 10.57 -2.18 -15.17
N LEU A 263 10.94 -1.10 -14.47
CA LEU A 263 10.58 -0.89 -13.07
C LEU A 263 9.09 -0.61 -12.85
N THR A 264 8.45 0.07 -13.80
CA THR A 264 7.01 0.32 -13.75
C THR A 264 6.22 -0.95 -14.01
N GLU A 265 6.64 -1.74 -15.00
CA GLU A 265 6.01 -3.03 -15.31
C GLU A 265 6.27 -4.07 -14.22
N LEU A 266 7.46 -4.09 -13.59
CA LEU A 266 7.72 -4.91 -12.41
C LEU A 266 6.72 -4.59 -11.29
N ARG A 267 6.50 -3.31 -11.00
CA ARG A 267 5.50 -2.90 -10.01
C ARG A 267 4.11 -3.40 -10.38
N ASN A 268 3.70 -3.26 -11.63
CA ASN A 268 2.36 -3.67 -12.07
C ASN A 268 2.20 -5.19 -12.01
N SER A 269 3.19 -5.93 -12.49
CA SER A 269 3.20 -7.40 -12.55
C SER A 269 3.20 -8.04 -11.17
N VAL A 270 3.90 -7.44 -10.19
CA VAL A 270 3.85 -7.92 -8.80
C VAL A 270 2.52 -7.59 -8.12
N ARG A 271 1.83 -6.54 -8.58
CA ARG A 271 0.49 -6.17 -8.06
C ARG A 271 -0.63 -7.01 -8.68
N SER A 272 -0.49 -7.41 -9.95
CA SER A 272 -1.41 -8.34 -10.60
C SER A 272 -1.20 -9.78 -10.16
N GLY A 273 0.00 -10.12 -9.66
CA GLY A 273 0.37 -11.47 -9.26
C GLY A 273 1.08 -12.26 -10.36
N ASP A 274 1.37 -11.65 -11.51
CA ASP A 274 2.10 -12.29 -12.62
C ASP A 274 3.60 -12.48 -12.32
N VAL A 275 4.12 -11.71 -11.36
CA VAL A 275 5.48 -11.84 -10.82
C VAL A 275 5.39 -12.00 -9.30
N SER A 276 5.99 -13.07 -8.79
CA SER A 276 6.11 -13.35 -7.36
C SER A 276 7.53 -13.03 -6.86
N ILE A 277 7.64 -12.74 -5.56
CA ILE A 277 8.91 -12.46 -4.89
C ILE A 277 9.20 -13.60 -3.91
N VAL A 278 10.32 -14.28 -4.12
CA VAL A 278 10.71 -15.44 -3.29
C VAL A 278 10.92 -14.99 -1.85
N GLY A 279 10.23 -15.65 -0.92
CA GLY A 279 10.28 -15.34 0.50
C GLY A 279 9.46 -14.11 0.91
N SER A 280 8.66 -13.52 0.02
CA SER A 280 7.64 -12.53 0.40
C SER A 280 6.49 -13.20 1.15
N ARG A 281 5.72 -12.41 1.91
CA ARG A 281 4.45 -12.87 2.47
C ARG A 281 3.24 -12.37 1.67
N GLN A 282 3.32 -11.15 1.15
CA GLN A 282 2.23 -10.51 0.41
C GLN A 282 2.25 -10.80 -1.09
N HIS A 283 3.42 -11.10 -1.65
CA HIS A 283 3.63 -11.30 -3.08
C HIS A 283 4.26 -12.67 -3.35
N LYS A 284 3.66 -13.73 -2.80
CA LYS A 284 4.11 -15.10 -3.08
C LYS A 284 3.61 -15.57 -4.43
N ASP A 285 4.17 -16.70 -4.87
CA ASP A 285 3.58 -17.44 -5.97
C ASP A 285 2.14 -17.86 -5.62
N PHE A 286 1.26 -17.87 -6.62
CA PHE A 286 -0.14 -18.22 -6.43
C PHE A 286 -0.28 -19.63 -5.85
N ASP A 287 0.53 -20.56 -6.36
CA ASP A 287 0.54 -21.96 -5.92
C ASP A 287 0.96 -22.10 -4.44
N GLU A 288 1.75 -21.17 -3.89
CA GLU A 288 2.13 -21.18 -2.47
C GLU A 288 1.02 -20.71 -1.51
N TYR A 289 -0.05 -20.10 -2.04
CA TYR A 289 -1.23 -19.74 -1.23
C TYR A 289 -2.23 -20.90 -1.08
N ILE A 290 -2.10 -21.93 -1.92
CA ILE A 290 -3.04 -23.04 -2.01
C ILE A 290 -2.43 -24.29 -1.38
N PHE A 291 -3.27 -25.23 -0.97
CA PHE A 291 -2.83 -26.57 -0.59
C PHE A 291 -2.18 -27.27 -1.76
N SER A 292 -1.11 -28.01 -1.50
CA SER A 292 -0.57 -28.93 -2.50
C SER A 292 -1.61 -30.01 -2.83
N ARG A 293 -1.49 -30.65 -4.00
CA ARG A 293 -2.37 -31.78 -4.36
C ARG A 293 -2.32 -32.89 -3.30
N GLU A 294 -1.14 -33.16 -2.76
CA GLU A 294 -0.95 -34.17 -1.72
C GLU A 294 -1.66 -33.78 -0.41
N GLU A 295 -1.51 -32.53 0.03
CA GLU A 295 -2.18 -32.01 1.23
C GLU A 295 -3.71 -32.03 1.07
N TRP A 296 -4.20 -31.72 -0.12
CA TRP A 296 -5.62 -31.76 -0.44
C TRP A 296 -6.19 -33.17 -0.37
N GLU A 297 -5.52 -34.18 -0.95
CA GLU A 297 -6.00 -35.57 -0.90
C GLU A 297 -6.04 -36.11 0.54
N ILE A 298 -5.05 -35.74 1.37
CA ILE A 298 -5.04 -36.08 2.80
C ILE A 298 -6.22 -35.38 3.52
N ALA A 299 -6.45 -34.10 3.27
CA ALA A 299 -7.55 -33.35 3.89
C ALA A 299 -8.93 -33.87 3.44
N ARG A 300 -9.06 -34.27 2.17
CA ARG A 300 -10.28 -34.83 1.59
C ARG A 300 -10.64 -36.17 2.23
N THR A 301 -9.66 -37.06 2.40
CA THR A 301 -9.85 -38.37 3.03
C THR A 301 -10.13 -38.28 4.53
N ALA A 302 -9.56 -37.29 5.22
CA ALA A 302 -9.82 -37.03 6.64
C ALA A 302 -11.18 -36.38 6.94
N GLY A 303 -11.92 -35.95 5.90
CA GLY A 303 -13.19 -35.24 6.02
C GLY A 303 -13.02 -33.73 6.13
N THR A 304 -13.45 -33.01 5.10
CA THR A 304 -13.37 -31.54 5.04
C THR A 304 -14.51 -30.87 5.81
N ARG A 305 -14.24 -29.73 6.47
CA ARG A 305 -15.26 -28.87 7.09
C ARG A 305 -15.81 -27.79 6.15
N LEU A 306 -15.61 -27.96 4.84
CA LEU A 306 -16.08 -26.99 3.85
C LEU A 306 -17.59 -27.13 3.70
N ALA A 307 -18.31 -26.01 3.78
CA ALA A 307 -19.78 -25.96 3.65
C ALA A 307 -20.25 -25.95 2.17
N VAL A 308 -19.41 -26.46 1.28
CA VAL A 308 -19.53 -26.30 -0.17
C VAL A 308 -19.24 -27.66 -0.81
N SER A 309 -19.84 -27.93 -1.98
CA SER A 309 -19.54 -29.11 -2.77
C SER A 309 -18.04 -29.23 -3.05
N LEU A 310 -17.54 -30.47 -3.02
CA LEU A 310 -16.14 -30.79 -3.34
C LEU A 310 -15.92 -30.99 -4.84
N SER A 311 -17.02 -31.08 -5.61
CA SER A 311 -17.00 -31.11 -7.06
C SER A 311 -16.89 -29.69 -7.61
N VAL A 312 -15.89 -29.47 -8.45
CA VAL A 312 -15.67 -28.16 -9.11
C VAL A 312 -16.87 -27.80 -9.98
N ASP A 313 -17.43 -28.77 -10.71
CA ASP A 313 -18.54 -28.54 -11.63
C ASP A 313 -19.81 -28.14 -10.87
N GLU A 314 -20.16 -28.86 -9.81
CA GLU A 314 -21.32 -28.53 -8.95
C GLU A 314 -21.15 -27.15 -8.29
N TYR A 315 -19.93 -26.84 -7.82
CA TYR A 315 -19.64 -25.54 -7.22
C TYR A 315 -19.80 -24.40 -8.22
N LEU A 316 -19.24 -24.56 -9.43
CA LEU A 316 -19.32 -23.56 -10.48
C LEU A 316 -20.77 -23.38 -10.94
N GLU A 317 -21.54 -24.46 -11.09
CA GLU A 317 -22.95 -24.41 -11.44
C GLU A 317 -23.77 -23.68 -10.37
N GLU A 318 -23.61 -24.04 -9.09
CA GLU A 318 -24.28 -23.38 -7.96
C GLU A 318 -23.96 -21.87 -7.92
N ARG A 319 -22.67 -21.51 -8.04
CA ARG A 319 -22.23 -20.10 -8.01
C ARG A 319 -22.69 -19.33 -9.24
N THR A 320 -22.70 -19.94 -10.41
CA THR A 320 -23.18 -19.33 -11.65
C THR A 320 -24.67 -19.08 -11.57
N ASN A 321 -25.46 -20.03 -11.09
CA ASN A 321 -26.91 -19.87 -10.88
C ASN A 321 -27.21 -18.81 -9.81
N ALA A 322 -26.47 -18.78 -8.71
CA ALA A 322 -26.58 -17.74 -7.68
C ALA A 322 -26.22 -16.34 -8.22
N LEU A 323 -25.20 -16.24 -9.09
CA LEU A 323 -24.82 -14.98 -9.73
C LEU A 323 -25.89 -14.52 -10.72
N LEU A 324 -26.34 -15.40 -11.63
CA LEU A 324 -27.35 -15.10 -12.64
C LEU A 324 -28.68 -14.71 -12.02
N SER A 325 -29.13 -15.42 -10.98
CA SER A 325 -30.35 -15.07 -10.24
C SER A 325 -30.26 -13.68 -9.60
N ARG A 326 -29.12 -13.33 -8.99
CA ARG A 326 -28.89 -11.99 -8.43
C ARG A 326 -28.79 -10.91 -9.50
N LEU A 327 -28.16 -11.18 -10.63
CA LEU A 327 -28.09 -10.24 -11.76
C LEU A 327 -29.47 -10.02 -12.38
N ASN A 328 -30.27 -11.08 -12.54
CA ASN A 328 -31.66 -10.99 -13.00
C ASN A 328 -32.56 -10.23 -12.02
N TRP A 329 -32.34 -10.42 -10.71
CA TRP A 329 -33.03 -9.63 -9.70
C TRP A 329 -32.60 -8.16 -9.77
N MET A 330 -31.31 -7.87 -9.86
CA MET A 330 -30.79 -6.51 -9.99
C MET A 330 -31.33 -5.83 -11.25
N SER A 331 -31.32 -6.50 -12.41
CA SER A 331 -31.80 -5.91 -13.66
C SER A 331 -33.28 -5.55 -13.61
N LYS A 332 -34.10 -6.32 -12.88
CA LYS A 332 -35.53 -6.04 -12.69
C LYS A 332 -35.77 -4.87 -11.74
N ASN A 333 -34.94 -4.73 -10.70
CA ASN A 333 -35.16 -3.77 -9.61
C ASN A 333 -34.28 -2.51 -9.73
N ILE A 334 -33.42 -2.38 -10.74
CA ILE A 334 -32.44 -1.28 -10.82
C ILE A 334 -33.07 0.12 -10.85
N LYS A 335 -34.31 0.23 -11.35
CA LYS A 335 -35.04 1.50 -11.39
C LYS A 335 -35.66 1.87 -10.04
N ASP A 336 -35.86 0.88 -9.18
CA ASP A 336 -36.53 1.02 -7.88
C ASP A 336 -35.51 1.04 -6.72
N LEU A 337 -34.22 0.86 -7.00
CA LEU A 337 -33.15 0.88 -6.00
C LEU A 337 -32.67 2.32 -5.75
N GLU A 338 -32.89 2.81 -4.55
CA GLU A 338 -32.32 4.07 -4.09
C GLU A 338 -30.78 3.98 -3.96
N GLY A 339 -30.07 4.99 -4.46
CA GLY A 339 -28.62 5.08 -4.36
C GLY A 339 -27.83 4.12 -5.26
N VAL A 340 -28.45 3.48 -6.24
CA VAL A 340 -27.75 2.64 -7.24
C VAL A 340 -28.12 3.12 -8.64
N SER A 341 -27.14 3.58 -9.42
CA SER A 341 -27.33 3.96 -10.82
C SER A 341 -26.42 3.15 -11.75
N LEU A 342 -26.86 2.97 -13.00
CA LEU A 342 -26.07 2.31 -14.04
C LEU A 342 -25.78 3.30 -15.15
N GLU A 343 -24.55 3.79 -15.20
CA GLU A 343 -24.09 4.75 -16.20
C GLU A 343 -22.98 4.14 -17.07
N LYS A 344 -23.18 4.11 -18.39
CA LYS A 344 -22.17 3.63 -19.36
C LYS A 344 -21.60 2.23 -19.02
N GLY A 345 -22.45 1.32 -18.55
CA GLY A 345 -22.06 -0.04 -18.17
C GLY A 345 -21.30 -0.15 -16.84
N LYS A 346 -21.26 0.91 -16.03
CA LYS A 346 -20.69 0.90 -14.67
C LYS A 346 -21.80 1.08 -13.64
N ILE A 347 -21.80 0.24 -12.61
CA ILE A 347 -22.67 0.39 -11.44
C ILE A 347 -22.06 1.45 -10.54
N HIS A 348 -22.78 2.55 -10.32
CA HIS A 348 -22.48 3.53 -9.32
C HIS A 348 -23.34 3.24 -8.08
N VAL A 349 -22.69 3.00 -6.95
CA VAL A 349 -23.36 2.88 -5.66
C VAL A 349 -23.05 4.16 -4.90
N GLU A 350 -24.07 4.96 -4.67
CA GLU A 350 -23.97 6.15 -3.85
C GLU A 350 -23.54 5.75 -2.43
N ARG A 351 -22.75 6.65 -1.83
CA ARG A 351 -22.31 6.43 -0.46
C ARG A 351 -23.53 6.56 0.45
N LEU A 352 -23.78 5.53 1.27
CA LEU A 352 -24.79 5.60 2.32
C LEU A 352 -24.60 6.87 3.15
N GLU A 353 -25.58 7.75 3.10
CA GLU A 353 -25.64 8.89 3.99
C GLU A 353 -26.06 8.44 5.39
N LYS A 354 -25.71 9.25 6.38
CA LYS A 354 -26.02 8.95 7.77
C LYS A 354 -27.54 9.16 7.97
N ASN A 355 -28.32 8.09 7.90
CA ASN A 355 -29.76 8.07 8.24
C ASN A 355 -30.01 8.19 9.75
N VAL A 356 -29.42 9.19 10.42
CA VAL A 356 -29.80 9.53 11.80
C VAL A 356 -30.72 10.74 11.74
N PRO A 357 -32.01 10.60 12.08
CA PRO A 357 -32.94 11.72 12.11
C PRO A 357 -32.43 12.87 12.95
N ASP A 358 -32.71 14.11 12.55
CA ASP A 358 -32.28 15.28 13.31
C ASP A 358 -32.89 15.29 14.72
N GLU A 359 -34.09 14.73 14.89
CA GLU A 359 -34.71 14.56 16.22
C GLU A 359 -33.89 13.64 17.12
N ALA A 360 -33.35 12.53 16.58
CA ALA A 360 -32.50 11.61 17.33
C ALA A 360 -31.20 12.28 17.77
N ARG A 361 -30.64 13.15 16.92
CA ARG A 361 -29.47 13.95 17.27
C ARG A 361 -29.77 14.98 18.37
N GLN A 362 -30.90 15.67 18.28
CA GLN A 362 -31.34 16.62 19.30
C GLN A 362 -31.64 15.94 20.64
N PHE A 363 -32.29 14.78 20.61
CA PHE A 363 -32.57 13.97 21.80
C PHE A 363 -31.28 13.42 22.44
N SER A 364 -30.33 12.96 21.62
CA SER A 364 -29.01 12.56 22.13
C SER A 364 -28.32 13.71 22.86
N LEU A 365 -28.34 14.93 22.29
CA LEU A 365 -27.76 16.11 22.94
C LEU A 365 -28.46 16.49 24.24
N SER A 366 -29.80 16.40 24.31
CA SER A 366 -30.54 16.68 25.54
C SER A 366 -30.22 15.65 26.63
N LEU A 367 -30.14 14.36 26.29
CA LEU A 367 -29.70 13.30 27.19
C LEU A 367 -28.27 13.52 27.71
N TYR A 368 -27.32 13.87 26.83
CA TYR A 368 -25.96 14.18 27.25
C TYR A 368 -25.89 15.39 28.18
N GLY A 369 -26.79 16.36 28.03
CA GLY A 369 -26.92 17.51 28.92
C GLY A 369 -27.42 17.17 30.33
N MET A 370 -28.15 16.06 30.49
CA MET A 370 -28.63 15.58 31.78
C MET A 370 -27.59 14.77 32.56
N LEU A 371 -26.53 14.30 31.89
CA LEU A 371 -25.48 13.51 32.53
C LEU A 371 -24.51 14.41 33.33
N PRO A 372 -24.13 14.01 34.55
CA PRO A 372 -23.14 14.73 35.33
C PRO A 372 -21.78 14.71 34.62
N ARG A 373 -21.00 15.78 34.80
CA ARG A 373 -19.62 15.85 34.30
C ARG A 373 -18.70 15.01 35.20
N ILE A 374 -18.52 13.74 34.83
CA ILE A 374 -17.64 12.82 35.55
C ILE A 374 -16.23 12.85 34.93
N LYS A 375 -15.20 12.64 35.74
CA LYS A 375 -13.83 12.49 35.21
C LYS A 375 -13.70 11.15 34.49
N LEU A 376 -13.09 11.14 33.31
CA LEU A 376 -12.88 9.92 32.51
C LEU A 376 -12.15 8.82 33.30
N THR A 377 -11.27 9.19 34.24
CA THR A 377 -10.57 8.26 35.15
C THR A 377 -11.54 7.47 36.02
N GLU A 378 -12.55 8.14 36.58
CA GLU A 378 -13.53 7.53 37.49
C GLU A 378 -14.46 6.61 36.72
N LEU A 379 -14.93 7.06 35.54
CA LEU A 379 -15.75 6.24 34.64
C LEU A 379 -15.03 4.95 34.22
N LEU A 380 -13.73 5.02 33.90
CA LEU A 380 -12.97 3.83 33.51
C LEU A 380 -12.81 2.82 34.66
N ILE A 381 -12.63 3.30 35.90
CA ILE A 381 -12.55 2.43 37.08
C ILE A 381 -13.92 1.80 37.38
N GLU A 382 -14.99 2.59 37.28
CA GLU A 382 -16.36 2.11 37.50
C GLU A 382 -16.75 1.03 36.47
N VAL A 383 -16.50 1.27 35.19
CA VAL A 383 -16.74 0.28 34.14
C VAL A 383 -15.85 -0.95 34.30
N SER A 384 -14.61 -0.78 34.77
CA SER A 384 -13.73 -1.88 35.12
C SER A 384 -14.35 -2.74 36.22
N SER A 385 -14.93 -2.13 37.25
CA SER A 385 -15.60 -2.85 38.33
C SER A 385 -16.82 -3.65 37.85
N TRP A 386 -17.59 -3.12 36.89
CA TRP A 386 -18.78 -3.79 36.35
C TRP A 386 -18.46 -4.89 35.34
N ALA A 387 -17.57 -4.61 34.40
CA ALA A 387 -17.30 -5.50 33.28
C ALA A 387 -16.14 -6.48 33.55
N GLY A 388 -15.28 -6.16 34.53
CA GLY A 388 -14.07 -6.91 34.83
C GLY A 388 -13.11 -7.03 33.63
N PHE A 389 -13.11 -6.02 32.76
CA PHE A 389 -12.42 -6.08 31.47
C PHE A 389 -10.89 -6.12 31.64
N GLU A 390 -10.37 -5.57 32.74
CA GLU A 390 -8.95 -5.55 33.06
C GLU A 390 -8.34 -6.96 33.06
N ASN A 391 -9.12 -7.96 33.48
CA ASN A 391 -8.69 -9.36 33.54
C ASN A 391 -8.38 -9.96 32.17
N GLN A 392 -8.93 -9.40 31.09
CA GLN A 392 -8.68 -9.85 29.72
C GLN A 392 -7.33 -9.36 29.17
N PHE A 393 -6.68 -8.38 29.82
CA PHE A 393 -5.34 -7.92 29.45
C PHE A 393 -4.26 -8.88 29.96
N ILE A 394 -4.33 -10.13 29.53
CA ILE A 394 -3.41 -11.18 29.91
C ILE A 394 -1.99 -10.90 29.40
N HIS A 395 -0.98 -11.30 30.16
CA HIS A 395 0.41 -11.07 29.79
C HIS A 395 0.81 -11.96 28.61
N ALA A 396 1.33 -11.37 27.52
CA ALA A 396 1.58 -12.06 26.25
C ALA A 396 2.44 -13.33 26.39
N SER A 397 3.45 -13.34 27.27
CA SER A 397 4.29 -14.53 27.51
C SER A 397 3.71 -15.57 28.46
N THR A 398 3.04 -15.16 29.55
CA THR A 398 2.71 -16.06 30.66
C THR A 398 1.25 -16.45 30.66
N GLY A 399 0.40 -15.74 29.89
CA GLY A 399 -1.04 -15.95 29.85
C GLY A 399 -1.78 -15.52 31.12
N LYS A 400 -1.09 -14.93 32.10
CA LYS A 400 -1.68 -14.57 33.39
C LYS A 400 -2.40 -13.20 33.36
N PRO A 401 -3.52 -13.03 34.10
CA PRO A 401 -4.19 -11.75 34.24
C PRO A 401 -3.29 -10.71 34.96
N PRO A 402 -3.62 -9.40 34.89
CA PRO A 402 -2.94 -8.37 35.67
C PRO A 402 -3.09 -8.64 37.16
N HIS A 403 -2.02 -8.40 37.92
CA HIS A 403 -2.09 -8.40 39.38
C HIS A 403 -2.81 -7.13 39.84
N GLU A 404 -3.36 -7.12 41.07
CA GLU A 404 -4.09 -5.96 41.60
C GLU A 404 -3.25 -4.67 41.55
N GLU A 405 -1.97 -4.75 41.89
CA GLU A 405 -1.02 -3.63 41.84
C GLU A 405 -0.75 -3.10 40.42
N GLU A 406 -0.95 -3.95 39.39
CA GLU A 406 -0.75 -3.57 37.98
C GLU A 406 -2.00 -2.92 37.37
N LYS A 407 -3.18 -3.07 37.97
CA LYS A 407 -4.44 -2.54 37.43
C LYS A 407 -4.45 -1.01 37.30
N PRO A 408 -3.97 -0.22 38.28
CA PRO A 408 -3.90 1.24 38.13
C PRO A 408 -2.99 1.68 36.98
N VAL A 409 -1.82 1.02 36.83
CA VAL A 409 -0.88 1.28 35.73
C VAL A 409 -1.52 0.93 34.39
N LEU A 410 -2.30 -0.16 34.34
CA LEU A 410 -3.05 -0.58 33.17
C LEU A 410 -4.10 0.46 32.74
N MET A 411 -4.86 1.00 33.69
CA MET A 411 -5.84 2.06 33.38
C MET A 411 -5.17 3.34 32.91
N ALA A 412 -4.08 3.78 33.54
CA ALA A 412 -3.31 4.94 33.10
C ALA A 412 -2.75 4.73 31.68
N THR A 413 -2.26 3.52 31.37
CA THR A 413 -1.77 3.16 30.03
C THR A 413 -2.89 3.20 28.99
N LEU A 414 -4.07 2.64 29.30
CA LEU A 414 -5.23 2.69 28.41
C LEU A 414 -5.68 4.11 28.14
N MET A 415 -5.73 4.94 29.17
CA MET A 415 -6.06 6.35 29.02
C MET A 415 -5.05 7.06 28.12
N ALA A 416 -3.75 6.85 28.34
CA ALA A 416 -2.71 7.50 27.56
C ALA A 416 -2.81 7.18 26.07
N MET A 417 -3.16 5.93 25.74
CA MET A 417 -3.34 5.47 24.36
C MET A 417 -4.69 5.93 23.77
N GLY A 418 -5.78 5.85 24.54
CA GLY A 418 -7.13 6.17 24.08
C GLY A 418 -7.40 7.67 23.91
N THR A 419 -6.72 8.52 24.69
CA THR A 419 -6.84 9.99 24.62
C THR A 419 -5.77 10.66 23.77
N ASN A 420 -4.87 9.87 23.16
CA ASN A 420 -3.75 10.35 22.35
C ASN A 420 -2.80 11.34 23.09
N ILE A 421 -2.79 11.31 24.43
CA ILE A 421 -1.88 12.10 25.28
C ILE A 421 -0.45 11.54 25.24
N GLY A 422 -0.33 10.21 25.09
CA GLY A 422 0.94 9.50 25.08
C GLY A 422 1.45 9.15 26.48
N LEU A 423 2.28 8.10 26.56
CA LEU A 423 2.74 7.51 27.83
C LEU A 423 3.61 8.45 28.66
N THR A 424 4.39 9.33 28.03
CA THR A 424 5.30 10.26 28.73
C THR A 424 4.53 11.31 29.51
N LYS A 425 3.63 12.04 28.84
CA LYS A 425 2.79 13.06 29.46
C LYS A 425 1.84 12.47 30.50
N MET A 426 1.33 11.26 30.27
CA MET A 426 0.49 10.58 31.26
C MET A 426 1.28 10.22 32.53
N ALA A 427 2.56 9.87 32.42
CA ALA A 427 3.40 9.54 33.57
C ALA A 427 3.66 10.78 34.43
N GLU A 428 3.87 11.93 33.80
CA GLU A 428 4.04 13.21 34.49
C GLU A 428 2.75 13.65 35.18
N ALA A 429 1.59 13.34 34.60
CA ALA A 429 0.27 13.70 35.14
C ALA A 429 -0.27 12.74 36.20
N THR A 430 0.31 11.55 36.37
CA THR A 430 -0.21 10.50 37.26
C THR A 430 0.79 10.18 38.38
N PRO A 431 0.58 10.72 39.59
CA PRO A 431 1.45 10.41 40.74
C PRO A 431 1.50 8.91 41.01
N GLY A 432 2.69 8.36 41.22
CA GLY A 432 2.89 6.94 41.54
C GLY A 432 2.98 5.98 40.35
N VAL A 433 2.77 6.46 39.10
CA VAL A 433 2.90 5.63 37.89
C VAL A 433 4.04 6.14 37.02
N SER A 434 5.10 5.34 36.87
CA SER A 434 6.24 5.69 36.03
C SER A 434 6.01 5.37 34.54
N TYR A 435 6.70 6.10 33.67
CA TYR A 435 6.75 5.79 32.23
C TYR A 435 7.19 4.34 31.98
N ARG A 436 8.18 3.84 32.74
CA ARG A 436 8.71 2.48 32.58
C ARG A 436 7.66 1.41 32.88
N GLN A 437 6.85 1.61 33.92
CA GLN A 437 5.74 0.72 34.25
C GLN A 437 4.68 0.71 33.14
N MET A 438 4.28 1.89 32.64
CA MET A 438 3.30 1.96 31.55
C MET A 438 3.84 1.42 30.24
N ALA A 439 5.10 1.66 29.91
CA ALA A 439 5.75 1.09 28.72
C ALA A 439 5.78 -0.45 28.78
N ASN A 440 6.04 -1.01 29.97
CA ASN A 440 5.99 -2.46 30.20
C ASN A 440 4.56 -3.00 29.99
N VAL A 441 3.55 -2.37 30.60
CA VAL A 441 2.14 -2.76 30.42
C VAL A 441 1.72 -2.65 28.95
N ALA A 442 2.08 -1.57 28.27
CA ALA A 442 1.80 -1.38 26.85
C ALA A 442 2.44 -2.51 26.01
N GLN A 443 3.69 -2.85 26.29
CA GLN A 443 4.44 -3.86 25.55
C GLN A 443 3.94 -5.29 25.79
N TRP A 444 3.51 -5.64 27.01
CA TRP A 444 3.21 -7.03 27.37
C TRP A 444 1.72 -7.35 27.48
N ARG A 445 0.88 -6.34 27.72
CA ARG A 445 -0.56 -6.53 27.93
C ARG A 445 -1.43 -5.83 26.86
N MET A 446 -0.97 -4.71 26.28
CA MET A 446 -1.73 -3.96 25.25
C MET A 446 -1.40 -4.37 23.83
N TYR A 447 -1.67 -5.63 23.48
CA TYR A 447 -1.51 -6.12 22.11
C TYR A 447 -2.83 -6.28 21.37
N GLU A 448 -2.75 -6.34 20.05
CA GLU A 448 -3.90 -6.36 19.14
C GLU A 448 -4.97 -7.40 19.56
N ASP A 449 -4.58 -8.65 19.81
CA ASP A 449 -5.53 -9.68 20.24
C ASP A 449 -6.12 -9.41 21.63
N ALA A 450 -5.35 -8.83 22.55
CA ALA A 450 -5.90 -8.39 23.83
C ALA A 450 -6.96 -7.32 23.55
N MET A 451 -6.60 -6.20 22.92
CA MET A 451 -7.55 -5.12 22.58
C MET A 451 -8.81 -5.61 21.85
N ASN A 452 -8.69 -6.60 20.96
CA ASN A 452 -9.82 -7.17 20.23
C ASN A 452 -10.72 -8.06 21.10
N ARG A 453 -10.17 -8.84 22.05
CA ARG A 453 -10.97 -9.63 23.01
C ARG A 453 -11.82 -8.76 23.93
N HIS A 454 -11.36 -7.54 24.21
CA HIS A 454 -12.09 -6.58 25.03
C HIS A 454 -13.22 -5.89 24.29
N ARG A 455 -13.15 -5.81 22.96
CA ARG A 455 -14.11 -5.06 22.12
C ARG A 455 -15.57 -5.41 22.41
N PRO A 456 -16.02 -6.68 22.51
CA PRO A 456 -17.41 -6.98 22.83
C PRO A 456 -17.82 -6.55 24.24
N ARG A 457 -16.98 -6.67 25.27
CA ARG A 457 -17.32 -6.25 26.65
C ARG A 457 -17.27 -4.73 26.84
N TRP A 458 -16.32 -4.04 26.21
CA TRP A 458 -16.24 -2.58 26.18
C TRP A 458 -17.38 -1.95 25.40
N SER A 459 -17.73 -2.52 24.25
CA SER A 459 -18.84 -2.03 23.45
C SER A 459 -20.18 -2.26 24.13
N ILE A 460 -20.33 -3.31 24.96
CA ILE A 460 -21.53 -3.55 25.78
C ILE A 460 -21.57 -2.67 27.06
N SER A 461 -20.49 -1.96 27.43
CA SER A 461 -20.43 -1.21 28.71
C SER A 461 -20.23 0.31 28.58
N ILE A 462 -19.48 0.80 27.58
CA ILE A 462 -19.23 2.25 27.38
C ILE A 462 -19.82 2.74 26.07
N ILE A 463 -19.88 1.89 25.04
CA ILE A 463 -20.37 2.28 23.71
C ILE A 463 -21.86 1.92 23.54
N SER A 464 -22.37 0.91 24.25
CA SER A 464 -23.77 0.50 24.15
C SER A 464 -24.72 1.47 24.84
N TRP A 465 -24.30 2.27 25.80
CA TRP A 465 -25.18 3.29 26.38
C TRP A 465 -25.49 4.43 25.40
N PRO A 466 -24.53 4.92 24.59
CA PRO A 466 -24.88 5.82 23.50
C PRO A 466 -25.32 5.14 22.19
N TYR A 467 -24.95 3.88 21.91
CA TYR A 467 -25.30 3.20 20.65
C TYR A 467 -26.52 2.25 20.72
N LEU A 468 -27.05 1.89 21.90
CA LEU A 468 -28.36 1.21 22.00
C LEU A 468 -29.55 2.17 21.75
N PHE A 469 -29.29 3.48 21.71
CA PHE A 469 -30.28 4.51 21.35
C PHE A 469 -29.89 5.30 20.08
N LEU A 470 -28.81 4.90 19.40
CA LEU A 470 -28.46 5.38 18.06
C LEU A 470 -28.56 4.20 17.08
N GLY A 471 -29.80 3.73 16.91
CA GLY A 471 -30.30 3.00 15.75
C GLY A 471 -31.36 3.86 15.09
#